data_AF-A0A352AJR3-F1
#
_entry.id   AF-A0A352AJR3-F1
#
_cell.length_a   1.000
_cell.length_b   1.000
_cell.length_c   1.000
_cell.angle_alpha   90.00
_cell.angle_beta   90.00
_cell.angle_gamma   90.00
#
_symmetry.space_group_name_H-M   'P 1'
#
loop_
_entity.id
_entity.type
_entity.pdbx_description
1 polymer ?
#
loop_
_entity_poly.entity_id
_entity_poly.type
_entity_poly.pdbx_seq_one_letter_code
_entity_poly.pdbx_strand_id
1 'polypeptide(L)' 'MVREAIEKAGAKLVYLSPYSPEFSPIENFWSKVKDILRKTAARTYKDLIDGITNAMHKVTQENIRNWFAHCCYCTS' A
#
# COMPACT_ATOMS: atom_id res chain seq x y z
N MET A 1 -3.15 -24.32 -4.39
CA MET A 1 -2.78 -23.51 -5.57
C MET A 1 -2.17 -22.15 -5.21
N VAL A 2 -2.87 -21.22 -4.53
CA VAL A 2 -2.28 -19.88 -4.24
C VAL A 2 -1.10 -19.93 -3.27
N ARG A 3 -1.24 -20.62 -2.12
CA ARG A 3 -0.13 -20.82 -1.16
C ARG A 3 1.10 -21.45 -1.82
N GLU A 4 0.90 -22.56 -2.52
CA GLU A 4 1.98 -23.30 -3.18
C GLU A 4 2.70 -22.44 -4.22
N ALA A 5 1.97 -21.59 -4.97
CA ALA A 5 2.57 -20.66 -5.90
C ALA A 5 3.44 -19.59 -5.20
N ILE A 6 2.99 -19.07 -4.06
CA ILE A 6 3.75 -18.11 -3.24
C ILE A 6 5.03 -18.74 -2.69
N GLU A 7 4.90 -19.94 -2.11
CA GLU A 7 6.04 -20.66 -1.50
C GLU A 7 7.04 -21.11 -2.57
N LYS A 8 6.59 -21.52 -3.77
CA LYS A 8 7.46 -21.86 -4.90
C LYS A 8 8.27 -20.66 -5.40
N ALA A 9 7.78 -19.44 -5.23
CA ALA A 9 8.51 -18.20 -5.55
C ALA A 9 9.50 -17.79 -4.44
N GLY A 10 9.60 -18.55 -3.33
CA GLY A 10 10.46 -18.24 -2.19
C GLY A 10 9.88 -17.19 -1.23
N ALA A 11 8.60 -16.82 -1.39
CA ALA A 11 7.92 -15.89 -0.51
C ALA A 11 7.21 -16.63 0.64
N LYS A 12 6.99 -15.92 1.75
CA LYS A 12 6.24 -16.43 2.91
C LYS A 12 4.84 -15.83 2.92
N LEU A 13 3.83 -16.68 3.05
CA LEU A 13 2.46 -16.24 3.27
C LEU A 13 2.26 -15.84 4.74
N VAL A 14 1.98 -14.56 4.97
CA VAL A 14 1.67 -13.99 6.29
C VAL A 14 0.17 -13.77 6.38
N TYR A 15 -0.49 -14.42 7.33
CA TYR A 15 -1.92 -14.26 7.56
C TYR A 15 -2.17 -13.09 8.50
N LEU A 16 -3.18 -12.30 8.16
CA LEU A 16 -3.70 -11.24 9.00
C LEU A 16 -4.90 -11.75 9.78
N SER A 17 -5.02 -11.31 11.04
CA SER A 17 -6.25 -11.53 11.80
C SER A 17 -7.44 -10.88 11.08
N PRO A 18 -8.63 -11.52 11.08
CA PRO A 18 -9.83 -10.94 10.48
C PRO A 18 -10.13 -9.56 11.06
N TYR A 19 -10.56 -8.62 10.21
CA TYR A 19 -10.93 -7.25 10.59
C TYR A 19 -9.82 -6.46 11.30
N SER A 20 -8.56 -6.77 11.06
CA SER A 20 -7.41 -6.04 11.63
C SER A 20 -6.66 -5.20 10.57
N PRO A 21 -7.30 -4.19 9.95
CA PRO A 21 -6.67 -3.37 8.92
C PRO A 21 -5.48 -2.56 9.45
N GLU A 22 -5.41 -2.32 10.78
CA GLU A 22 -4.29 -1.65 11.45
C GLU A 22 -2.94 -2.36 11.27
N PHE A 23 -2.97 -3.68 11.02
CA PHE A 23 -1.77 -4.48 10.75
C PHE A 23 -1.47 -4.58 9.25
N SER A 24 -2.15 -3.83 8.37
CA SER A 24 -1.95 -3.90 6.93
C SER A 24 -1.29 -2.62 6.38
N PRO A 25 0.01 -2.63 6.03
CA PRO A 25 0.71 -1.44 5.54
C PRO A 25 0.12 -0.86 4.25
N ILE A 26 -0.58 -1.69 3.46
CA ILE A 26 -1.21 -1.25 2.21
C ILE A 26 -2.37 -0.27 2.45
N GLU A 27 -3.00 -0.31 3.63
CA GLU A 27 -4.05 0.63 3.99
C GLU A 27 -3.48 2.05 4.15
N ASN A 28 -2.31 2.16 4.79
CA ASN A 28 -1.58 3.43 4.90
C ASN A 28 -1.13 3.96 3.53
N PHE A 29 -0.64 3.07 2.65
CA PHE A 29 -0.29 3.42 1.28
C PHE A 29 -1.48 4.02 0.53
N TRP A 30 -2.62 3.32 0.51
CA TRP A 30 -3.82 3.80 -0.19
C TRP A 30 -4.44 5.03 0.46
N SER A 31 -4.32 5.20 1.77
CA SER A 31 -4.73 6.43 2.46
C SER A 31 -3.99 7.64 1.86
N LYS A 32 -2.65 7.61 1.81
CA LYS A 32 -1.83 8.67 1.23
C LYS A 32 -2.12 8.90 -0.26
N VAL A 33 -2.22 7.84 -1.05
CA VAL A 33 -2.52 7.95 -2.50
C VAL A 33 -3.88 8.61 -2.71
N LYS A 34 -4.92 8.19 -1.97
CA LYS A 34 -6.26 8.79 -2.05
C LYS A 34 -6.26 10.25 -1.62
N ASP A 35 -5.50 10.62 -0.58
CA ASP A 35 -5.39 12.02 -0.15
C ASP A 35 -4.77 12.93 -1.22
N ILE A 36 -3.77 12.44 -1.96
CA ILE A 36 -3.19 13.20 -3.08
C ILE A 36 -4.20 13.27 -4.22
N LEU A 37 -4.82 12.15 -4.59
CA LEU A 37 -5.74 12.09 -5.71
C LEU A 37 -6.99 12.96 -5.51
N ARG A 38 -7.51 13.02 -4.28
CA ARG A 38 -8.63 13.92 -3.91
C ARG A 38 -8.31 15.39 -4.17
N LYS A 39 -7.03 15.79 -4.02
CA LYS A 39 -6.58 17.17 -4.31
C LYS A 39 -6.45 17.43 -5.81
N THR A 40 -6.19 16.41 -6.62
CA THR A 40 -6.09 16.53 -8.08
C THR A 40 -7.44 16.77 -8.75
N ALA A 41 -8.55 16.35 -8.12
CA ALA A 41 -9.93 16.57 -8.61
C ALA A 41 -10.14 16.15 -10.08
N ALA A 42 -9.51 15.04 -10.51
CA ALA A 42 -9.60 14.52 -11.87
C ALA A 42 -11.05 14.29 -12.32
N ARG A 43 -11.38 14.69 -13.56
CA ARG A 43 -12.72 14.55 -14.16
C ARG A 43 -12.77 13.64 -15.38
N THR A 44 -11.62 13.15 -15.83
CA THR A 44 -11.51 12.19 -16.92
C THR A 44 -10.80 10.93 -16.46
N TYR A 45 -11.03 9.83 -17.18
CA TYR A 45 -10.33 8.57 -16.90
C TYR A 45 -8.81 8.71 -17.05
N LYS A 46 -8.36 9.45 -18.08
CA LYS A 46 -6.93 9.70 -18.29
C LYS A 46 -6.30 10.44 -17.12
N ASP A 47 -6.92 11.55 -16.69
CA ASP A 47 -6.42 12.35 -15.57
C ASP A 47 -6.43 11.55 -14.25
N LEU A 48 -7.37 10.61 -14.09
CA LEU A 48 -7.41 9.72 -12.94
C LEU A 48 -6.20 8.78 -12.93
N ILE A 49 -5.88 8.14 -14.05
CA ILE A 49 -4.73 7.23 -14.16
C ILE A 49 -3.41 7.99 -13.97
N ASP A 50 -3.27 9.16 -14.61
CA ASP A 50 -2.09 10.01 -14.46
C ASP A 50 -1.96 10.51 -13.00
N GLY A 51 -3.09 10.86 -12.38
CA GLY A 51 -3.17 11.25 -10.97
C GLY A 51 -2.74 10.14 -10.01
N ILE A 52 -3.18 8.91 -10.23
CA ILE A 52 -2.76 7.74 -9.44
C ILE A 52 -1.26 7.51 -9.59
N THR A 53 -0.75 7.52 -10.81
CA THR A 53 0.69 7.33 -11.10
C THR A 53 1.53 8.38 -10.38
N ASN A 54 1.13 9.65 -10.48
CA ASN A 54 1.79 10.75 -9.78
C ASN A 54 1.72 10.61 -8.26
N ALA A 55 0.58 10.20 -7.71
CA ALA A 55 0.42 9.98 -6.28
C ALA A 55 1.31 8.84 -5.77
N MET A 56 1.44 7.73 -6.53
CA MET A 56 2.35 6.64 -6.21
C MET A 56 3.81 7.09 -6.19
N HIS A 57 4.23 7.94 -7.14
CA HIS A 57 5.58 8.53 -7.15
C HIS A 57 5.88 9.45 -5.96
N LYS A 58 4.87 9.91 -5.22
CA LYS A 58 5.04 10.70 -3.99
C LYS A 58 5.18 9.86 -2.73
N VAL A 59 5.10 8.53 -2.84
CA VAL A 59 5.39 7.60 -1.73
C VAL A 59 6.90 7.42 -1.64
N THR A 60 7.46 7.74 -0.48
CA THR A 60 8.90 7.62 -0.22
C THR A 60 9.23 6.28 0.47
N GLN A 61 10.50 5.88 0.43
CA GLN A 61 10.96 4.72 1.20
C GLN A 61 10.78 4.94 2.71
N GLU A 62 10.95 6.17 3.19
CA GLU A 62 10.69 6.52 4.59
C GLU A 62 9.21 6.29 4.96
N ASN A 63 8.27 6.66 4.08
CA ASN A 63 6.86 6.37 4.31
C ASN A 63 6.63 4.86 4.45
N ILE A 64 7.19 4.07 3.54
CA ILE A 64 7.08 2.60 3.57
C ILE A 64 7.64 2.05 4.88
N ARG A 65 8.87 2.43 5.26
CA ARG A 65 9.50 1.98 6.51
C ARG A 65 8.63 2.32 7.73
N ASN A 66 8.14 3.56 7.81
CA ASN A 66 7.31 4.01 8.92
C ASN A 66 5.97 3.26 8.99
N TRP A 67 5.35 2.92 7.87
CA TRP A 67 4.11 2.14 7.85
C TRP A 67 4.33 0.69 8.27
N PHE A 68 5.43 0.07 7.83
CA PHE A 68 5.79 -1.27 8.29
C PHE A 68 6.11 -1.30 9.79
N ALA A 69 6.78 -0.27 10.31
CA ALA A 69 7.02 -0.13 11.74
C ALA A 69 5.73 0.09 12.53
N HIS A 70 4.82 0.95 12.03
CA HIS A 70 3.50 1.17 12.61
C HIS A 70 2.66 -0.12 12.66
N CYS A 71 2.78 -0.99 11.66
CA CYS A 71 2.09 -2.29 11.61
C CYS A 71 2.85 -3.43 12.31
N CYS A 72 3.86 -3.12 13.14
CA CYS A 72 4.62 -4.08 13.95
C CYS A 72 5.48 -5.09 13.15
N TYR A 73 5.89 -4.76 11.92
CA TYR A 73 6.74 -5.65 11.10
C TYR A 73 8.24 -5.35 11.18
N CYS A 74 8.62 -4.15 11.62
CA CYS A 74 10.02 -3.78 11.85
C CYS A 74 10.14 -2.69 12.92
N THR A 75 11.36 -2.41 13.37
CA THR A 75 11.65 -1.24 14.22
C THR A 75 11.86 -0.01 13.35
N SER A 76 11.38 1.15 13.81
CA SER A 76 11.59 2.45 13.17
C SER A 76 13.07 2.77 12.97
#